data_AF-A0A0Q4E0N2-F1
#
_entry.id   AF-A0A0Q4E0N2-F1
#
_cell.length_a   1.000
_cell.length_b   1.000
_cell.length_c   1.000
_cell.angle_alpha   90.00
_cell.angle_beta   90.00
_cell.angle_gamma   90.00
#
_symmetry.space_group_name_H-M   'P 1'
#
loop_
_entity.id
_entity.type
_entity.pdbx_description
1 polymer ?
#
loop_
_entity_poly.entity_id
_entity_poly.type
_entity_poly.pdbx_seq_one_letter_code
_entity_poly.pdbx_strand_id
1 'polypeptide(L)'
;MKIDRVVFGGCFGLFIAGGIFFQIFDKALDSQFLTLMLSFFSAVGTVGAVAVAMLISHKTENRMIKSDVVIAELEAARVSPLLESLVRELDSIQATFLFKENHDVKVDLLEKLVFLGRLASSIAHESLVRMACLEQNCAHRIARALSCIESIDVLVDRINSVGWENVPMMQKVFWHGQIATSIYEARDLLIVASRICHKASNRGAPMPTGEEKYGNGEDVDSLDE
;
A
#
# COMPACT_ATOMS: atom_id res chain seq x y z
N MET A 1 -10.77 23.04 -1.54
CA MET A 1 -12.09 23.56 -1.98
C MET A 1 -12.08 24.91 -2.72
N LYS A 2 -10.96 25.64 -2.88
CA LYS A 2 -10.97 26.92 -3.67
C LYS A 2 -11.02 26.72 -5.20
N ILE A 3 -10.58 25.57 -5.70
CA ILE A 3 -10.43 25.31 -7.15
C ILE A 3 -11.77 25.02 -7.83
N ASP A 4 -12.71 24.38 -7.12
CA ASP A 4 -14.03 24.06 -7.68
C ASP A 4 -14.84 25.32 -7.96
N ARG A 5 -14.70 26.38 -7.15
CA ARG A 5 -15.37 27.66 -7.38
C ARG A 5 -14.88 28.40 -8.62
N VAL A 6 -13.60 28.24 -8.98
CA VAL A 6 -13.01 28.91 -10.16
C VAL A 6 -13.42 28.19 -11.44
N VAL A 7 -13.43 26.86 -11.43
CA VAL A 7 -13.87 26.06 -12.59
C VAL A 7 -15.37 26.20 -12.81
N PHE A 8 -16.17 26.14 -11.74
CA PHE A 8 -17.62 26.35 -11.83
C PHE A 8 -17.95 27.78 -12.26
N GLY A 9 -17.24 28.78 -11.74
CA GLY A 9 -17.38 30.18 -12.15
C GLY A 9 -16.99 30.41 -13.62
N GLY A 10 -15.95 29.74 -14.11
CA GLY A 10 -15.53 29.81 -15.52
C GLY A 10 -16.54 29.18 -16.47
N CYS A 11 -17.08 27.99 -16.15
CA CYS A 11 -18.12 27.35 -16.94
C CYS A 11 -19.43 28.15 -16.92
N PHE A 12 -19.83 28.70 -15.77
CA PHE A 12 -21.03 29.53 -15.65
C PHE A 12 -20.89 30.86 -16.42
N GLY A 13 -19.70 31.46 -16.37
CA GLY A 13 -19.37 32.66 -17.15
C GLY A 13 -19.42 32.43 -18.66
N LEU A 14 -18.90 31.29 -19.15
CA LEU A 14 -18.99 30.90 -20.56
C LEU A 14 -20.43 30.62 -20.99
N PHE A 15 -21.25 30.02 -20.12
CA PHE A 15 -22.66 29.74 -20.42
C PHE A 15 -23.50 31.02 -20.50
N ILE A 16 -23.29 31.96 -19.58
CA ILE A 16 -23.96 33.26 -19.59
C ILE A 16 -23.49 34.11 -20.77
N ALA A 17 -22.19 34.15 -21.04
CA ALA A 17 -21.65 34.88 -22.19
C ALA A 17 -22.17 34.31 -23.51
N GLY A 18 -22.26 32.98 -23.64
CA GLY A 18 -22.86 32.31 -24.79
C GLY A 18 -24.35 32.62 -24.96
N GLY A 19 -25.13 32.63 -23.87
CA GLY A 19 -26.56 32.94 -23.89
C GLY A 19 -26.88 34.39 -24.23
N ILE A 20 -26.11 35.35 -23.70
CA ILE A 20 -26.27 36.79 -24.00
C ILE A 20 -25.85 37.08 -25.45
N PHE A 21 -24.78 36.45 -25.94
CA PHE A 21 -24.35 36.58 -27.34
C PHE A 21 -25.43 36.07 -28.30
N PHE A 22 -26.11 34.97 -27.97
CA PHE A 22 -27.22 34.40 -28.74
C PHE A 22 -28.40 35.36 -28.89
N GLN A 23 -28.82 36.03 -27.82
CA GLN A 23 -29.97 36.96 -27.85
C GLN A 23 -29.72 38.24 -28.66
N ILE A 24 -28.46 38.69 -28.74
CA ILE A 24 -28.09 39.91 -29.45
C ILE A 24 -27.84 39.62 -30.95
N PHE A 25 -27.27 38.45 -31.29
CA PHE A 25 -26.96 38.08 -32.68
C PHE A 25 -28.19 37.65 -33.50
N ASP A 26 -29.21 37.07 -32.87
CA ASP A 26 -30.45 36.60 -33.53
C ASP A 26 -31.25 37.74 -34.18
N LYS A 27 -30.99 38.99 -33.77
CA LYS A 27 -31.68 40.18 -34.32
C LYS A 27 -30.98 40.82 -35.52
N ALA A 28 -29.79 40.37 -35.93
CA ALA A 28 -28.91 41.20 -36.78
C ALA A 28 -28.61 40.70 -38.21
N LEU A 29 -28.68 39.40 -38.56
CA LEU A 29 -28.07 38.93 -39.83
C LEU A 29 -28.74 37.73 -40.52
N ASP A 30 -28.44 37.62 -41.81
CA ASP A 30 -29.04 36.75 -42.84
C ASP A 30 -28.97 35.23 -42.56
N SER A 31 -30.07 34.52 -42.84
CA SER A 31 -30.42 33.20 -42.27
C SER A 31 -29.50 32.02 -42.65
N GLN A 32 -28.80 32.07 -43.79
CA GLN A 32 -27.94 30.98 -44.27
C GLN A 32 -26.51 31.03 -43.70
N PHE A 33 -25.98 32.22 -43.43
CA PHE A 33 -24.65 32.37 -42.83
C PHE A 33 -24.66 32.03 -41.34
N LEU A 34 -25.79 32.33 -40.68
CA LEU A 34 -26.00 32.10 -39.25
C LEU A 34 -26.00 30.61 -38.90
N THR A 35 -26.68 29.76 -39.68
CA THR A 35 -26.72 28.30 -39.45
C THR A 35 -25.34 27.65 -39.59
N LEU A 36 -24.52 28.12 -40.53
CA LEU A 36 -23.17 27.60 -40.76
C LEU A 36 -22.20 28.03 -39.64
N MET A 37 -22.25 29.30 -39.23
CA MET A 37 -21.48 29.81 -38.09
C MET A 37 -21.87 29.14 -36.76
N LEU A 38 -23.16 28.95 -36.52
CA LEU A 38 -23.69 28.37 -35.28
C LEU A 38 -23.34 26.88 -35.18
N SER A 39 -23.34 26.15 -36.31
CA SER A 39 -22.81 24.78 -36.40
C SER A 39 -21.31 24.72 -36.11
N PHE A 40 -20.54 25.69 -36.61
CA PHE A 40 -19.10 25.78 -36.39
C PHE A 40 -18.76 26.09 -34.92
N PHE A 41 -19.45 27.05 -34.30
CA PHE A 41 -19.29 27.37 -32.88
C PHE A 41 -19.73 26.22 -31.97
N SER A 42 -20.81 25.52 -32.32
CA SER A 42 -21.22 24.31 -31.61
C SER A 42 -20.16 23.21 -31.70
N ALA A 43 -19.60 22.97 -32.88
CA ALA A 43 -18.53 22.00 -33.08
C ALA A 43 -17.28 22.37 -32.24
N VAL A 44 -16.82 23.61 -32.32
CA VAL A 44 -15.69 24.11 -31.52
C VAL A 44 -15.98 24.03 -30.02
N GLY A 45 -17.22 24.34 -29.60
CA GLY A 45 -17.67 24.25 -28.22
C GLY A 45 -17.64 22.80 -27.69
N THR A 46 -18.10 21.84 -28.49
CA THR A 46 -18.06 20.41 -28.11
C THR A 46 -16.62 19.89 -28.01
N VAL A 47 -15.74 20.22 -28.96
CA VAL A 47 -14.33 19.85 -28.91
C VAL A 47 -13.63 20.49 -27.69
N GLY A 48 -13.91 21.76 -27.43
CA GLY A 48 -13.41 22.47 -26.25
C GLY A 48 -13.89 21.82 -24.93
N ALA A 49 -15.16 21.46 -24.85
CA ALA A 49 -15.72 20.78 -23.68
C ALA A 49 -15.08 19.41 -23.45
N VAL A 50 -14.85 18.61 -24.50
CA VAL A 50 -14.15 17.32 -24.41
C VAL A 50 -12.70 17.49 -23.95
N ALA A 51 -11.99 18.49 -24.47
CA ALA A 51 -10.61 18.78 -24.06
C ALA A 51 -10.54 19.17 -22.57
N VAL A 52 -11.48 20.00 -22.10
CA VAL A 52 -11.57 20.38 -20.68
C VAL A 52 -11.93 19.16 -19.82
N ALA A 53 -12.86 18.31 -20.26
CA ALA A 53 -13.23 17.09 -19.55
C ALA A 53 -12.04 16.12 -19.41
N MET A 54 -11.26 15.92 -20.48
CA MET A 54 -10.03 15.11 -20.44
C MET A 54 -9.00 15.70 -19.46
N LEU A 55 -8.79 17.02 -19.49
CA LEU A 55 -7.87 17.69 -18.57
C LEU A 55 -8.30 17.55 -17.10
N ILE A 56 -9.60 17.67 -16.82
CA ILE A 56 -10.14 17.46 -15.47
C ILE A 56 -9.95 16.00 -15.05
N SER A 57 -10.29 15.05 -15.92
CA SER A 57 -10.14 13.60 -15.67
C SER A 57 -8.70 13.24 -15.32
N HIS A 58 -7.73 13.75 -16.08
CA HIS A 58 -6.32 13.48 -15.82
C HIS A 58 -5.84 14.10 -14.50
N LYS A 59 -6.36 15.28 -14.14
CA LYS A 59 -6.04 15.93 -12.86
C LYS A 59 -6.67 15.22 -11.67
N THR A 60 -7.88 14.67 -11.81
CA THR A 60 -8.54 13.89 -10.76
C THR A 60 -7.84 12.56 -10.53
N GLU A 61 -7.45 11.86 -11.60
CA GLU A 61 -6.67 10.62 -11.52
C GLU A 61 -5.34 10.84 -10.79
N ASN A 62 -4.59 11.88 -11.16
CA ASN A 62 -3.33 12.23 -10.48
C ASN A 62 -3.51 12.58 -8.99
N ARG A 63 -4.68 13.09 -8.59
CA ARG A 63 -4.98 13.34 -7.17
C ARG A 63 -5.33 12.06 -6.43
N MET A 64 -6.07 11.16 -7.06
CA MET A 64 -6.41 9.86 -6.48
C MET A 64 -5.15 9.04 -6.24
N ILE A 65 -4.26 8.94 -7.24
CA ILE A 65 -2.98 8.22 -7.10
C ILE A 65 -2.16 8.78 -5.93
N LYS A 66 -2.08 10.11 -5.79
CA LYS A 66 -1.37 10.73 -4.67
C LYS A 66 -1.99 10.40 -3.32
N SER A 67 -3.33 10.39 -3.25
CA SER A 67 -4.05 10.02 -2.04
C SER A 67 -3.81 8.56 -1.67
N ASP A 68 -3.84 7.66 -2.66
CA ASP A 68 -3.63 6.23 -2.46
C ASP A 68 -2.20 5.93 -1.99
N VAL A 69 -1.20 6.66 -2.51
CA VAL A 69 0.18 6.58 -2.03
C VAL A 69 0.30 7.00 -0.56
N VAL A 70 -0.34 8.10 -0.15
CA VAL A 70 -0.30 8.54 1.26
C VAL A 70 -0.94 7.49 2.18
N ILE A 71 -2.07 6.92 1.77
CA ILE A 71 -2.72 5.84 2.52
C ILE A 71 -1.80 4.62 2.62
N ALA A 72 -1.15 4.25 1.51
CA ALA A 72 -0.20 3.14 1.47
C ALA A 72 1.01 3.37 2.37
N GLU A 73 1.52 4.61 2.48
CA GLU A 73 2.63 4.98 3.35
C GLU A 73 2.25 4.93 4.84
N LEU A 74 1.03 5.34 5.19
CA LEU A 74 0.51 5.21 6.56
C LEU A 74 0.30 3.74 6.96
N GLU A 75 -0.23 2.91 6.05
CA GLU A 75 -0.34 1.47 6.28
C GLU A 75 1.05 0.82 6.38
N ALA A 76 2.01 1.25 5.58
CA ALA A 76 3.40 0.80 5.69
C ALA A 76 3.99 1.12 7.07
N ALA A 77 3.71 2.30 7.63
CA ALA A 77 4.14 2.67 8.98
C ALA A 77 3.56 1.75 10.05
N ARG A 78 2.29 1.36 9.91
CA ARG A 78 1.62 0.39 10.80
C ARG A 78 2.21 -1.01 10.69
N VAL A 79 2.49 -1.46 9.47
CA VAL A 79 2.92 -2.83 9.17
C VAL A 79 4.43 -3.03 9.36
N SER A 80 5.26 -1.99 9.19
CA SER A 80 6.72 -2.05 9.33
C SER A 80 7.21 -2.74 10.61
N PRO A 81 6.75 -2.37 11.83
CA PRO A 81 7.21 -3.02 13.06
C PRO A 81 6.80 -4.51 13.13
N LEU A 82 5.67 -4.88 12.53
CA LEU A 82 5.24 -6.29 12.47
C LEU A 82 6.14 -7.10 11.54
N LEU A 83 6.51 -6.53 10.37
CA LEU A 83 7.44 -7.17 9.45
C LEU A 83 8.83 -7.32 10.07
N GLU A 84 9.32 -6.32 10.80
CA GLU A 84 10.60 -6.41 11.50
C GLU A 84 10.60 -7.53 12.55
N SER A 85 9.53 -7.65 13.34
CA SER A 85 9.36 -8.75 14.29
C SER A 85 9.31 -10.11 13.59
N LEU A 86 8.58 -10.23 12.47
CA LEU A 86 8.54 -11.46 11.67
C LEU A 86 9.92 -11.85 11.14
N VAL A 87 10.69 -10.89 10.62
CA VAL A 87 12.05 -11.14 10.14
C VAL A 87 12.94 -11.65 11.26
N ARG A 88 12.89 -11.04 12.45
CA ARG A 88 13.68 -11.48 13.62
C ARG A 88 13.33 -12.90 14.07
N GLU A 89 12.05 -13.25 14.06
CA GLU A 89 11.62 -14.62 14.39
C GLU A 89 12.08 -15.62 13.31
N LEU A 90 11.93 -15.27 12.03
CA LEU A 90 12.44 -16.10 10.94
C LEU A 90 13.96 -16.29 11.02
N ASP A 91 14.73 -15.26 11.36
CA ASP A 91 16.18 -15.34 11.61
C ASP A 91 16.52 -16.35 12.72
N SER A 92 15.79 -16.27 13.84
CA SER A 92 15.94 -17.17 15.00
C SER A 92 15.65 -18.62 14.65
N ILE A 93 14.61 -18.85 13.86
CA ILE A 93 14.19 -20.19 13.42
C ILE A 93 15.18 -20.72 12.37
N GLN A 94 15.57 -19.90 11.38
CA GLN A 94 16.56 -20.25 10.36
C GLN A 94 17.90 -20.67 10.97
N ALA A 95 18.38 -19.94 11.99
CA ALA A 95 19.59 -20.31 12.72
C ALA A 95 19.48 -21.72 13.33
N THR A 96 18.28 -22.10 13.81
CA THR A 96 18.03 -23.43 14.35
C THR A 96 18.18 -24.53 13.28
N PHE A 97 17.82 -24.24 12.03
CA PHE A 97 17.98 -25.16 10.89
C PHE A 97 19.42 -25.23 10.36
N LEU A 98 20.16 -24.12 10.39
CA LEU A 98 21.55 -24.08 9.90
C LEU A 98 22.52 -24.85 10.81
N PHE A 99 22.32 -24.81 12.12
CA PHE A 99 23.26 -25.37 13.10
C PHE A 99 22.89 -26.78 13.59
N LYS A 100 21.78 -27.38 13.13
CA LYS A 100 21.38 -28.74 13.52
C LYS A 100 21.45 -29.70 12.34
N GLU A 101 22.31 -30.71 12.46
CA GLU A 101 22.47 -31.80 11.48
C GLU A 101 21.35 -32.85 11.61
N ASN A 102 20.76 -32.98 12.80
CA ASN A 102 19.66 -33.92 13.02
C ASN A 102 18.36 -33.29 12.52
N HIS A 103 17.69 -34.00 11.62
CA HIS A 103 16.41 -33.62 11.02
C HIS A 103 15.24 -33.68 12.01
N ASP A 104 15.53 -33.60 13.31
CA ASP A 104 14.59 -33.85 14.37
C ASP A 104 13.95 -32.54 14.82
N VAL A 105 12.62 -32.49 14.72
CA VAL A 105 11.85 -31.30 15.05
C VAL A 105 11.54 -31.35 16.54
N LYS A 106 12.29 -30.57 17.33
CA LYS A 106 12.03 -30.41 18.76
C LYS A 106 10.69 -29.68 18.98
N VAL A 107 10.04 -29.97 20.10
CA VAL A 107 8.80 -29.30 20.55
C VAL A 107 8.98 -27.77 20.53
N ASP A 108 10.12 -27.26 21.01
CA ASP A 108 10.45 -25.83 21.00
C ASP A 108 10.40 -25.20 19.59
N LEU A 109 10.75 -25.96 18.54
CA LEU A 109 10.72 -25.47 17.16
C LEU A 109 9.28 -25.36 16.66
N LEU A 110 8.43 -26.33 16.98
CA LEU A 110 7.01 -26.29 16.62
C LEU A 110 6.31 -25.11 17.31
N GLU A 111 6.60 -24.87 18.59
CA GLU A 111 6.05 -23.72 19.32
C GLU A 111 6.44 -22.38 18.67
N LYS A 112 7.71 -22.24 18.26
CA LYS A 112 8.18 -21.06 17.52
C LYS A 112 7.48 -20.90 16.17
N LEU A 113 7.24 -22.00 15.45
CA LEU A 113 6.53 -21.97 14.16
C LEU A 113 5.04 -21.60 14.32
N VAL A 114 4.37 -22.11 15.36
CA VAL A 114 2.99 -21.68 15.71
C VAL A 114 2.95 -20.20 16.06
N PHE A 115 3.92 -19.72 16.84
CA PHE A 115 4.03 -18.29 17.16
C PHE A 115 4.22 -17.44 15.90
N LEU A 116 5.07 -17.89 14.97
CA LEU A 116 5.27 -17.25 13.67
C LEU A 116 3.97 -17.16 12.86
N GLY A 117 3.18 -18.24 12.81
CA GLY A 117 1.87 -18.25 12.14
C GLY A 117 0.87 -17.24 12.73
N ARG A 118 0.85 -17.11 14.07
CA ARG A 118 0.03 -16.09 14.76
C ARG A 118 0.47 -14.68 14.45
N LEU A 119 1.79 -14.45 14.42
CA LEU A 119 2.34 -13.13 14.09
C LEU A 119 2.05 -12.77 12.63
N ALA A 120 2.16 -13.71 11.70
CA ALA A 120 1.80 -13.52 10.30
C ALA A 120 0.32 -13.18 10.14
N SER A 121 -0.56 -13.89 10.87
CA SER A 121 -2.01 -13.65 10.88
C SER A 121 -2.42 -12.28 11.43
N SER A 122 -1.53 -11.58 12.15
CA SER A 122 -1.80 -10.21 12.61
C SER A 122 -1.78 -9.16 11.48
N ILE A 123 -1.20 -9.51 10.33
CA ILE A 123 -1.16 -8.66 9.14
C ILE A 123 -2.45 -8.86 8.34
N ALA A 124 -3.37 -7.91 8.47
CA ALA A 124 -4.65 -7.93 7.78
C ALA A 124 -4.50 -7.87 6.25
N HIS A 125 -5.31 -8.64 5.53
CA HIS A 125 -5.33 -8.67 4.07
C HIS A 125 -5.67 -7.29 3.48
N GLU A 126 -6.56 -6.55 4.13
CA GLU A 126 -6.96 -5.20 3.70
C GLU A 126 -5.78 -4.23 3.69
N SER A 127 -4.82 -4.38 4.60
CA SER A 127 -3.60 -3.56 4.60
C SER A 127 -2.70 -3.87 3.41
N LEU A 128 -2.62 -5.14 2.98
CA LEU A 128 -1.86 -5.51 1.79
C LEU A 128 -2.46 -4.89 0.53
N VAL A 129 -3.80 -4.89 0.41
CA VAL A 129 -4.51 -4.26 -0.71
C VAL A 129 -4.24 -2.75 -0.74
N ARG A 130 -4.29 -2.08 0.41
CA ARG A 130 -3.97 -0.64 0.52
C ARG A 130 -2.51 -0.33 0.22
N MET A 131 -1.60 -1.26 0.48
CA MET A 131 -0.17 -1.13 0.18
C MET A 131 0.19 -1.51 -1.26
N ALA A 132 -0.78 -1.90 -2.10
CA ALA A 132 -0.51 -2.35 -3.47
C ALA A 132 0.17 -1.28 -4.35
N CYS A 133 -0.06 0.01 -4.05
CA CYS A 133 0.55 1.14 -4.76
C CYS A 133 2.03 1.38 -4.40
N LEU A 134 2.58 0.68 -3.40
CA LEU A 134 3.98 0.83 -3.02
C LEU A 134 4.92 0.27 -4.10
N GLU A 135 6.08 0.89 -4.20
CA GLU A 135 7.10 0.56 -5.18
C GLU A 135 7.61 -0.90 -5.02
N GLN A 136 8.18 -1.42 -6.12
CA GLN A 136 8.86 -2.71 -6.17
C GLN A 136 8.01 -3.92 -5.72
N ASN A 137 6.69 -3.85 -5.95
CA ASN A 137 5.75 -4.92 -5.60
C ASN A 137 5.82 -5.32 -4.12
N CYS A 138 5.98 -4.33 -3.22
CA CYS A 138 6.13 -4.58 -1.79
C CYS A 138 5.00 -5.44 -1.22
N ALA A 139 3.74 -5.08 -1.49
CA ALA A 139 2.58 -5.85 -1.03
C ALA A 139 2.57 -7.30 -1.55
N HIS A 140 2.95 -7.53 -2.81
CA HIS A 140 3.03 -8.87 -3.39
C HIS A 140 4.11 -9.73 -2.72
N ARG A 141 5.25 -9.12 -2.37
CA ARG A 141 6.33 -9.81 -1.64
C ARG A 141 5.88 -10.21 -0.24
N ILE A 142 5.17 -9.32 0.47
CA ILE A 142 4.60 -9.63 1.78
C ILE A 142 3.56 -10.75 1.65
N ALA A 143 2.63 -10.64 0.71
CA ALA A 143 1.60 -11.67 0.49
C ALA A 143 2.21 -13.05 0.18
N ARG A 144 3.24 -13.10 -0.67
CA ARG A 144 3.97 -14.35 -0.97
C ARG A 144 4.66 -14.92 0.26
N ALA A 145 5.32 -14.07 1.06
CA ALA A 145 5.96 -14.51 2.29
C ALA A 145 4.95 -15.04 3.32
N LEU A 146 3.79 -14.38 3.47
CA LEU A 146 2.72 -14.85 4.34
C LEU A 146 2.18 -16.21 3.88
N SER A 147 2.02 -16.43 2.56
CA SER A 147 1.64 -17.73 2.03
C SER A 147 2.67 -18.82 2.32
N CYS A 148 3.97 -18.51 2.29
CA CYS A 148 5.01 -19.43 2.74
C CYS A 148 4.84 -19.78 4.23
N ILE A 149 4.54 -18.79 5.09
CA ILE A 149 4.32 -19.02 6.52
C ILE A 149 3.04 -19.85 6.77
N GLU A 150 1.94 -19.56 6.09
CA GLU A 150 0.69 -20.34 6.15
C GLU A 150 0.93 -21.80 5.75
N SER A 151 1.75 -22.04 4.72
CA SER A 151 2.10 -23.41 4.32
C SER A 151 2.86 -24.17 5.42
N ILE A 152 3.67 -23.46 6.22
CA ILE A 152 4.37 -24.05 7.37
C ILE A 152 3.38 -24.34 8.49
N ASP A 153 2.43 -23.44 8.77
CA ASP A 153 1.41 -23.63 9.80
C ASP A 153 0.58 -24.89 9.54
N VAL A 154 0.14 -25.09 8.29
CA VAL A 154 -0.56 -26.32 7.86
C VAL A 154 0.29 -27.59 8.07
N LEU A 155 1.60 -27.51 7.84
CA LEU A 155 2.52 -28.62 8.10
C LEU A 155 2.68 -28.89 9.60
N VAL A 156 2.79 -27.84 10.40
CA VAL A 156 2.89 -27.93 11.86
C VAL A 156 1.65 -28.56 12.47
N ASP A 157 0.46 -28.17 12.03
CA ASP A 157 -0.80 -28.79 12.45
C ASP A 157 -0.85 -30.28 12.10
N ARG A 158 -0.38 -30.64 10.91
CA ARG A 158 -0.26 -32.05 10.50
C ARG A 158 0.72 -32.80 11.40
N ILE A 159 1.88 -32.22 11.71
CA ILE A 159 2.88 -32.82 12.62
C ILE A 159 2.27 -33.01 14.02
N ASN A 160 1.55 -32.02 14.54
CA ASN A 160 0.89 -32.09 15.85
C ASN A 160 -0.18 -33.19 15.89
N SER A 161 -0.91 -33.40 14.80
CA SER A 161 -1.96 -34.43 14.73
C SER A 161 -1.41 -35.86 14.68
N VAL A 162 -0.30 -36.09 13.97
CA VAL A 162 0.29 -37.43 13.79
C VAL A 162 1.29 -37.75 14.91
N GLY A 163 1.93 -36.72 15.48
CA GLY A 163 3.08 -36.84 16.37
C GLY A 163 4.36 -37.08 15.57
N TRP A 164 5.37 -36.23 15.77
CA TRP A 164 6.63 -36.28 15.01
C TRP A 164 7.30 -37.67 15.05
N GLU A 165 7.26 -38.35 16.19
CA GLU A 165 7.86 -39.68 16.35
C GLU A 165 7.23 -40.77 15.47
N ASN A 166 5.96 -40.60 15.11
CA ASN A 166 5.22 -41.57 14.29
C ASN A 166 5.42 -41.35 12.79
N VAL A 167 6.13 -40.30 12.39
CA VAL A 167 6.36 -39.94 10.98
C VAL A 167 7.51 -40.78 10.41
N PRO A 168 7.33 -41.45 9.26
CA PRO A 168 8.41 -42.18 8.59
C PRO A 168 9.60 -41.28 8.26
N MET A 169 10.82 -41.81 8.34
CA MET A 169 12.07 -41.03 8.16
C MET A 169 12.12 -40.25 6.83
N MET A 170 11.72 -40.87 5.71
CA MET A 170 11.63 -40.19 4.40
C MET A 170 10.72 -38.96 4.44
N GLN A 171 9.59 -39.05 5.16
CA GLN A 171 8.64 -37.96 5.29
C GLN A 171 9.15 -36.87 6.23
N LYS A 172 9.88 -37.24 7.31
CA LYS A 172 10.60 -36.29 8.17
C LYS A 172 11.59 -35.44 7.37
N VAL A 173 12.40 -36.08 6.52
CA VAL A 173 13.37 -35.38 5.65
C VAL A 173 12.67 -34.42 4.70
N PHE A 174 11.59 -34.88 4.05
CA PHE A 174 10.81 -34.05 3.13
C PHE A 174 10.18 -32.83 3.82
N TRP A 175 9.51 -33.03 4.96
CA TRP A 175 8.89 -31.93 5.72
C TRP A 175 9.93 -30.95 6.28
N HIS A 176 11.05 -31.46 6.78
CA HIS A 176 12.15 -30.63 7.24
C HIS A 176 12.69 -29.74 6.11
N GLY A 177 12.92 -30.32 4.91
CA GLY A 177 13.34 -29.55 3.73
C GLY A 177 12.31 -28.51 3.31
N GLN A 178 11.03 -28.87 3.27
CA GLN A 178 9.94 -27.97 2.90
C GLN A 178 9.81 -26.78 3.88
N ILE A 179 9.88 -27.05 5.19
CA ILE A 179 9.84 -26.00 6.22
C ILE A 179 11.06 -25.07 6.04
N ALA A 180 12.26 -25.64 5.92
CA ALA A 180 13.48 -24.87 5.74
C ALA A 180 13.39 -23.95 4.51
N THR A 181 13.07 -24.49 3.32
CA THR A 181 12.93 -23.70 2.09
C THR A 181 11.89 -22.59 2.23
N SER A 182 10.74 -22.88 2.85
CA SER A 182 9.68 -21.89 3.05
C SER A 182 10.11 -20.77 4.00
N ILE A 183 10.90 -21.07 5.04
CA ILE A 183 11.49 -20.07 5.94
C ILE A 183 12.48 -19.18 5.19
N TYR A 184 13.41 -19.75 4.42
CA TYR A 184 14.38 -18.97 3.65
C TYR A 184 13.69 -18.02 2.67
N GLU A 185 12.71 -18.55 1.92
CA GLU A 185 11.96 -17.75 0.94
C GLU A 185 11.15 -16.64 1.61
N ALA A 186 10.40 -16.95 2.67
CA ALA A 186 9.63 -15.96 3.42
C ALA A 186 10.54 -14.86 3.95
N ARG A 187 11.67 -15.24 4.56
CA ARG A 187 12.64 -14.30 5.14
C ARG A 187 13.20 -13.34 4.10
N ASP A 188 13.69 -13.84 2.98
CA ASP A 188 14.31 -12.99 1.96
C ASP A 188 13.31 -11.98 1.37
N LEU A 189 12.07 -12.43 1.14
CA LEU A 189 10.97 -11.58 0.70
C LEU A 189 10.66 -10.49 1.76
N LEU A 190 10.55 -10.88 3.03
CA LEU A 190 10.24 -9.96 4.13
C LEU A 190 11.35 -8.97 4.44
N ILE A 191 12.63 -9.33 4.30
CA ILE A 191 13.75 -8.40 4.47
C ILE A 191 13.66 -7.27 3.46
N VAL A 192 13.41 -7.61 2.19
CA VAL A 192 13.31 -6.60 1.14
C VAL A 192 12.05 -5.76 1.33
N ALA A 193 10.90 -6.39 1.63
CA ALA A 193 9.66 -5.69 1.88
C ALA A 193 9.73 -4.75 3.10
N SER A 194 10.33 -5.21 4.20
CA SER A 194 10.55 -4.43 5.43
C SER A 194 11.36 -3.17 5.15
N ARG A 195 12.45 -3.26 4.36
CA ARG A 195 13.23 -2.07 3.98
C ARG A 195 12.42 -1.06 3.18
N ILE A 196 11.54 -1.52 2.29
CA ILE A 196 10.67 -0.66 1.50
C ILE A 196 9.61 -0.02 2.40
N CYS A 197 8.98 -0.81 3.28
CA CYS A 197 7.99 -0.32 4.24
C CYS A 197 8.59 0.71 5.19
N HIS A 198 9.81 0.49 5.68
CA HIS A 198 10.52 1.43 6.54
C HIS A 198 10.78 2.77 5.82
N LYS A 199 11.21 2.72 4.55
CA LYS A 199 11.38 3.93 3.73
C LYS A 199 10.05 4.66 3.50
N ALA A 200 8.99 3.92 3.16
CA ALA A 200 7.65 4.47 2.96
C ALA A 200 7.08 5.06 4.26
N SER A 201 7.28 4.37 5.39
CA SER A 201 6.92 4.82 6.73
C SER A 201 7.59 6.15 7.06
N ASN A 202 8.89 6.29 6.79
CA ASN A 202 9.60 7.55 7.05
C ASN A 202 9.10 8.71 6.18
N ARG A 203 8.46 8.45 5.05
CA ARG A 203 7.81 9.48 4.22
C ARG A 203 6.42 9.86 4.73
N GLY A 204 5.59 8.87 5.07
CA GLY A 204 4.20 9.08 5.48
C GLY A 204 4.02 9.45 6.96
N ALA A 205 4.86 8.90 7.84
CA ALA A 205 4.84 9.09 9.29
C ALA A 205 6.29 9.09 9.84
N PRO A 206 7.06 10.17 9.62
CA PRO A 206 8.43 10.27 10.10
C PRO A 206 8.50 10.18 11.63
N MET A 207 9.59 9.61 12.14
CA MET A 207 9.85 9.65 13.58
C MET A 207 9.97 11.10 14.06
N PRO A 208 9.34 11.46 15.18
CA PRO A 208 9.41 12.82 15.67
C PRO A 208 10.83 13.17 16.08
N THR A 209 11.23 14.41 15.79
CA THR A 209 12.56 14.92 16.12
C THR A 209 12.72 15.05 17.65
N GLY A 210 13.96 15.22 18.13
CA GLY A 210 14.20 15.47 19.56
C GLY A 210 13.49 16.74 20.04
N GLU A 211 13.49 17.78 19.21
CA GLU A 211 12.79 19.05 19.47
C GLU A 211 11.26 18.86 19.57
N GLU A 212 10.66 18.06 18.70
CA GLU A 212 9.22 17.74 18.79
C GLU A 212 8.87 16.90 20.03
N LYS A 213 9.78 16.03 20.48
CA LYS A 213 9.54 15.15 21.64
C LYS A 213 9.73 15.86 22.98
N TYR A 214 10.73 16.73 23.08
CA TYR A 214 11.19 17.29 24.35
C TYR A 214 10.99 18.81 24.45
N GLY A 215 10.46 19.45 23.40
CA GLY A 215 10.38 20.90 23.28
C GLY A 215 11.74 21.52 22.93
N ASN A 216 11.72 22.80 22.56
CA ASN A 216 12.95 23.59 22.60
C ASN A 216 13.31 23.76 24.08
N GLY A 217 14.56 23.50 24.47
CA GLY A 217 15.02 23.56 25.86
C GLY A 217 14.84 24.90 26.58
N GLU A 218 14.22 25.90 25.97
CA GLU A 218 13.85 27.19 26.57
C GLU A 218 12.61 27.12 27.48
N ASP A 219 11.78 26.08 27.38
CA ASP A 219 10.56 25.97 28.21
C ASP A 219 10.80 25.29 29.57
N VAL A 220 11.96 24.66 29.80
CA VAL A 220 12.24 23.86 31.01
C VAL A 220 12.82 24.71 32.16
N ASP A 221 13.43 25.87 31.87
CA ASP A 221 14.02 26.76 32.89
C ASP A 221 13.00 27.68 33.59
N SER A 222 11.70 27.59 33.26
CA SER A 222 10.66 28.47 33.82
C SER A 222 9.84 27.86 34.97
N LEU A 223 10.20 26.66 35.45
CA LEU A 223 9.46 25.97 36.52
C LEU A 223 10.13 26.00 37.91
N ASP A 224 11.27 26.67 38.03
CA ASP A 224 12.03 26.82 39.30
C ASP A 224 12.13 28.29 39.77
N GLU A 225 11.04 29.07 39.71
CA GLU A 225 10.90 30.35 40.44
C GLU A 225 9.70 30.36 41.41
#